data_AF-A0A1Y1KJ30-F1
#
_entry.id   AF-A0A1Y1KJ30-F1
#
_cell.length_a   1.000
_cell.length_b   1.000
_cell.length_c   1.000
_cell.angle_alpha   90.00
_cell.angle_beta   90.00
_cell.angle_gamma   90.00
#
_symmetry.space_group_name_H-M   'P 1'
#
loop_
_entity.id
_entity.type
_entity.pdbx_description
1 polymer ?
#
loop_
_entity_poly.entity_id
_entity_poly.type
_entity_poly.pdbx_seq_one_letter_code
_entity_poly.pdbx_strand_id
1 'polypeptide(L)'
;PIVDTLTNITLNIAPGTLCAVVGQVGAGKSSLLNLILRELPLNSGSLEVHGRVSYASQEPWLFVSTVRNNILFGLPYERAKYKNIVDSCALKKDFELLQNGDRTLVGERGVSLSGGQRARINLARSVYREADIYL
;
A
#
# COMPACT_ATOMS: atom_id res chain seq x y z
N PRO A 1 -18.84 17.16 21.68
CA PRO A 1 -18.87 15.72 22.04
C PRO A 1 -17.86 14.94 21.21
N ILE A 2 -16.98 14.18 21.85
CA ILE A 2 -16.09 13.23 21.15
C ILE A 2 -16.97 12.03 20.78
N VAL A 3 -17.10 11.75 19.49
CA VAL A 3 -17.84 10.59 18.98
C VAL A 3 -16.81 9.57 18.53
N ASP A 4 -16.95 8.33 18.99
CA ASP A 4 -16.08 7.24 18.58
C ASP A 4 -16.17 7.03 17.06
N THR A 5 -15.02 6.95 16.39
CA THR A 5 -14.96 6.78 14.93
C THR A 5 -15.42 5.40 14.47
N LEU A 6 -15.20 4.38 15.30
CA LEU A 6 -15.59 2.98 15.07
C LEU A 6 -16.29 2.48 16.33
N THR A 7 -17.46 1.86 16.20
CA THR A 7 -18.26 1.38 17.32
C THR A 7 -18.80 -0.03 17.04
N ASN A 8 -18.68 -0.92 18.03
CA ASN A 8 -19.26 -2.27 18.03
C ASN A 8 -19.02 -3.08 16.74
N ILE A 9 -17.77 -3.06 16.24
CA ILE A 9 -17.39 -3.84 15.06
C ILE A 9 -17.03 -5.26 15.51
N THR A 10 -17.60 -6.26 14.85
CA THR A 10 -17.20 -7.67 14.98
C THR A 10 -16.82 -8.19 13.61
N LEU A 11 -15.59 -8.68 13.49
CA LEU A 11 -15.01 -9.12 12.23
C LEU A 11 -14.07 -10.29 12.47
N ASN A 12 -14.23 -11.37 11.70
CA ASN A 12 -13.32 -12.52 11.68
C ASN A 12 -12.98 -12.83 10.23
N ILE A 13 -11.71 -12.69 9.84
CA ILE A 13 -11.24 -12.94 8.47
C ILE A 13 -10.27 -14.13 8.49
N ALA A 14 -10.58 -15.18 7.75
CA ALA A 14 -9.70 -16.34 7.63
C ALA A 14 -8.52 -16.07 6.66
N PRO A 15 -7.37 -16.73 6.84
CA PRO A 15 -6.25 -16.64 5.88
C PRO A 15 -6.67 -17.00 4.46
N GLY A 16 -6.09 -16.32 3.47
CA GLY A 16 -6.41 -16.52 2.05
C GLY A 16 -7.75 -15.92 1.59
N THR A 17 -8.43 -15.16 2.45
CA THR A 17 -9.70 -14.50 2.10
C THR A 17 -9.46 -13.12 1.51
N LEU A 18 -10.12 -12.83 0.38
CA LEU A 18 -10.26 -11.46 -0.12
C LEU A 18 -11.49 -10.80 0.52
N CYS A 19 -11.27 -9.78 1.34
CA CYS A 19 -12.33 -9.01 2.00
C CYS A 19 -12.38 -7.58 1.46
N ALA A 20 -13.59 -7.09 1.16
CA ALA A 20 -13.80 -5.71 0.72
C ALA A 20 -14.56 -4.92 1.80
N VAL A 21 -13.99 -3.81 2.25
CA VAL A 21 -14.63 -2.87 3.19
C VAL A 21 -15.28 -1.73 2.40
N VAL A 22 -16.60 -1.66 2.43
CA VAL A 22 -17.39 -0.66 1.68
C VAL A 22 -18.22 0.22 2.61
N GLY A 23 -18.47 1.46 2.18
CA GLY A 23 -19.22 2.44 2.97
C GLY A 23 -19.00 3.87 2.47
N GLN A 24 -19.84 4.80 2.95
CA GLN A 24 -19.78 6.21 2.56
C GLN A 24 -18.44 6.88 2.94
N VAL A 25 -18.15 8.04 2.35
CA VAL A 25 -17.00 8.87 2.76
C VAL A 25 -17.17 9.24 4.24
N GLY A 26 -16.10 9.11 5.03
CA GLY A 26 -16.15 9.36 6.47
C GLY A 26 -16.69 8.21 7.33
N ALA A 27 -17.12 7.08 6.74
CA ALA A 27 -17.63 5.92 7.50
C ALA A 27 -16.57 5.12 8.29
N GLY A 28 -15.34 5.63 8.45
CA GLY A 28 -14.29 4.97 9.24
C GLY A 28 -13.50 3.86 8.55
N LYS A 29 -13.64 3.65 7.23
CA LYS A 29 -12.92 2.58 6.49
C LYS A 29 -11.39 2.65 6.68
N SER A 30 -10.81 3.83 6.47
CA SER A 30 -9.37 4.03 6.66
C SER A 30 -8.97 3.89 8.14
N SER A 31 -9.85 4.28 9.07
CA SER A 31 -9.64 4.07 10.50
C SER A 31 -9.64 2.59 10.86
N LEU A 32 -10.47 1.76 10.24
CA LEU A 32 -10.46 0.31 10.43
C LEU A 32 -9.12 -0.29 9.98
N LEU A 33 -8.62 0.11 8.80
CA LEU A 33 -7.30 -0.34 8.33
C LEU A 33 -6.17 0.11 9.26
N ASN A 34 -6.20 1.37 9.73
CA ASN A 34 -5.21 1.88 10.68
C ASN A 34 -5.28 1.17 12.03
N LEU A 35 -6.45 0.71 12.46
CA LEU A 35 -6.61 -0.11 13.66
C LEU A 35 -5.92 -1.46 13.48
N ILE A 36 -6.11 -2.13 12.32
CA ILE A 36 -5.40 -3.38 11.96
C ILE A 36 -3.88 -3.17 11.91
N LEU A 37 -3.42 -2.03 11.39
CA LEU A 37 -2.01 -1.63 11.35
C LEU A 37 -1.43 -1.27 12.73
N ARG A 38 -2.29 -1.13 13.75
CA ARG A 38 -1.95 -0.61 15.10
C ARG A 38 -1.46 0.84 15.12
N GLU A 39 -1.80 1.63 14.10
CA GLU A 39 -1.57 3.07 14.04
C GLU A 39 -2.64 3.87 14.78
N LEU A 40 -3.82 3.26 15.02
CA LEU A 40 -4.86 3.80 15.89
C LEU A 40 -5.01 2.93 17.14
N PRO A 41 -5.02 3.52 18.35
CA PRO A 41 -5.21 2.78 19.58
C PRO A 41 -6.64 2.23 19.68
N LEU A 42 -6.77 1.06 20.28
CA LEU A 42 -8.06 0.47 20.60
C LEU A 42 -8.57 1.06 21.92
N ASN A 43 -9.78 1.63 21.91
CA ASN A 43 -10.40 2.17 23.13
C ASN A 43 -11.05 1.05 23.98
N SER A 44 -11.69 0.08 23.33
CA SER A 44 -12.38 -1.04 23.99
C SER A 44 -12.45 -2.26 23.07
N GLY A 45 -12.61 -3.46 23.65
CA GLY A 45 -12.65 -4.74 22.94
C GLY A 45 -11.27 -5.40 22.79
N SER A 46 -11.11 -6.22 21.75
CA SER A 46 -9.84 -6.88 21.41
C SER A 46 -9.59 -6.84 19.89
N LEU A 47 -8.30 -6.83 19.53
CA LEU A 47 -7.85 -6.93 18.15
C LEU A 47 -6.67 -7.89 18.10
N GLU A 48 -6.82 -8.97 17.33
CA GLU A 48 -5.78 -9.95 17.08
C GLU A 48 -5.46 -9.97 15.59
N VAL A 49 -4.18 -9.76 15.25
CA VAL A 49 -3.67 -9.76 13.88
C VAL A 49 -2.43 -10.64 13.86
N HIS A 50 -2.45 -11.69 13.05
CA HIS A 50 -1.37 -12.66 12.94
C HIS A 50 -0.74 -12.59 11.55
N GLY A 51 0.60 -12.56 11.51
CA GLY A 51 1.38 -12.47 10.28
C GLY A 51 1.90 -11.06 10.00
N ARG A 52 2.67 -10.96 8.92
CA ARG A 52 3.25 -9.70 8.44
C ARG A 52 2.20 -8.96 7.62
N VAL A 53 2.05 -7.67 7.88
CA VAL A 53 1.14 -6.79 7.14
C VAL A 53 1.94 -5.95 6.15
N SER A 54 1.40 -5.77 4.95
CA SER A 54 1.85 -4.79 3.96
C SER A 54 0.68 -3.87 3.61
N TYR A 55 0.95 -2.59 3.40
CA TYR A 55 -0.07 -1.55 3.23
C TYR A 55 0.19 -0.72 1.98
N ALA A 56 -0.83 -0.59 1.14
CA ALA A 56 -0.88 0.36 0.03
C ALA A 56 -1.78 1.55 0.42
N SER A 57 -1.19 2.71 0.72
CA SER A 57 -1.94 3.85 1.25
C SER A 57 -2.77 4.57 0.19
N GLN A 58 -3.93 5.08 0.62
CA GLN A 58 -4.79 5.93 -0.22
C GLN A 58 -4.03 7.16 -0.76
N GLU A 59 -3.18 7.75 0.07
CA GLU A 59 -2.25 8.82 -0.29
C GLU A 59 -0.82 8.25 -0.29
N PRO A 60 -0.33 7.75 -1.45
CA PRO A 60 0.98 7.14 -1.54
C PRO A 60 2.09 8.19 -1.51
N TRP A 61 3.07 7.98 -0.64
CA TRP A 61 4.30 8.77 -0.60
C TRP A 61 5.46 8.00 -1.25
N LEU A 62 6.30 8.75 -1.96
CA LEU A 62 7.53 8.26 -2.59
C LEU A 62 8.69 9.09 -2.04
N PHE A 63 9.80 8.46 -1.67
CA PHE A 63 11.00 9.17 -1.26
C PHE A 63 11.87 9.52 -2.46
N VAL A 64 12.79 10.45 -2.24
CA VAL A 64 13.77 10.89 -3.23
C VAL A 64 14.68 9.73 -3.63
N SER A 65 14.34 9.05 -4.73
CA SER A 65 15.08 7.92 -5.29
C SER A 65 14.49 7.51 -6.64
N THR A 66 15.01 6.44 -7.22
CA THR A 66 14.42 5.90 -8.47
C THR A 66 13.05 5.27 -8.21
N VAL A 67 12.23 5.15 -9.25
CA VAL A 67 10.96 4.40 -9.19
C VAL A 67 11.21 2.96 -8.71
N ARG A 68 12.25 2.30 -9.22
CA ARG A 68 12.68 0.97 -8.78
C ARG A 68 12.97 0.93 -7.29
N ASN A 69 13.74 1.87 -6.76
CA ASN A 69 14.06 1.89 -5.33
C ASN A 69 12.82 2.15 -4.48
N ASN A 70 11.87 2.95 -4.99
CA ASN A 70 10.58 3.13 -4.35
C ASN A 70 9.75 1.82 -4.32
N ILE A 71 9.88 0.94 -5.32
CA ILE A 71 9.25 -0.39 -5.33
C ILE A 71 9.98 -1.36 -4.40
N LEU A 72 11.32 -1.41 -4.50
CA LEU A 72 12.16 -2.34 -3.71
C LEU A 72 12.13 -2.01 -2.22
N PHE A 73 12.11 -0.73 -1.86
CA PHE A 73 11.98 -0.23 -0.49
C PHE A 73 12.97 -0.88 0.50
N GLY A 74 14.24 -0.96 0.09
CA GLY A 74 15.33 -1.55 0.87
C GLY A 74 15.54 -3.05 0.69
N LEU A 75 14.65 -3.75 -0.03
CA LEU A 75 14.83 -5.17 -0.37
C LEU A 75 15.75 -5.35 -1.59
N PRO A 76 16.43 -6.52 -1.70
CA PRO A 76 17.27 -6.81 -2.85
C PRO A 76 16.46 -6.88 -4.15
N TYR A 77 17.10 -6.52 -5.26
CA TYR A 77 16.50 -6.61 -6.60
C TYR A 77 16.53 -8.06 -7.12
N GLU A 78 15.36 -8.65 -7.27
CA GLU A 78 15.18 -10.00 -7.82
C GLU A 78 14.49 -9.91 -9.16
N ARG A 79 15.23 -10.14 -10.25
CA ARG A 79 14.78 -9.85 -11.62
C ARG A 79 13.45 -10.51 -11.98
N ALA A 80 13.27 -11.79 -11.66
CA ALA A 80 12.06 -12.53 -11.99
C ALA A 80 10.85 -12.03 -11.20
N LYS A 81 10.98 -11.90 -9.88
CA LYS A 81 9.97 -11.36 -8.97
C LYS A 81 9.55 -9.94 -9.37
N TYR A 82 10.54 -9.07 -9.60
CA TYR A 82 10.30 -7.69 -10.01
C TYR A 82 9.55 -7.60 -11.33
N LYS A 83 9.92 -8.40 -12.33
CA LYS A 83 9.21 -8.44 -13.62
C LYS A 83 7.75 -8.85 -13.45
N ASN A 84 7.48 -9.88 -12.65
CA ASN A 84 6.12 -10.32 -12.38
C ASN A 84 5.28 -9.23 -11.69
N ILE A 85 5.86 -8.55 -10.71
CA ILE A 85 5.17 -7.47 -9.97
C ILE A 85 4.88 -6.27 -10.85
N VAL A 86 5.82 -5.87 -11.69
CA VAL A 86 5.64 -4.79 -12.67
C VAL A 86 4.49 -5.09 -13.62
N ASP A 87 4.35 -6.34 -14.03
CA ASP A 87 3.27 -6.81 -14.90
C ASP A 87 1.93 -6.81 -14.17
N SER A 88 1.86 -7.43 -12.99
CA SER A 88 0.65 -7.50 -12.15
C SER A 88 0.15 -6.13 -11.71
N CYS A 89 1.04 -5.17 -11.50
CA CYS A 89 0.69 -3.80 -11.11
C CYS A 89 0.50 -2.85 -12.30
N ALA A 90 0.51 -3.36 -13.54
CA ALA A 90 0.33 -2.59 -14.76
C ALA A 90 1.30 -1.39 -14.93
N LEU A 91 2.55 -1.54 -14.48
CA LEU A 91 3.56 -0.48 -14.50
C LEU A 91 4.35 -0.37 -15.81
N LYS A 92 4.26 -1.37 -16.71
CA LYS A 92 4.98 -1.36 -18.00
C LYS A 92 4.77 -0.06 -18.80
N LYS A 93 3.50 0.33 -18.98
CA LYS A 93 3.14 1.56 -19.71
C LYS A 93 3.64 2.82 -19.01
N ASP A 94 3.66 2.83 -17.68
CA ASP A 94 4.22 3.96 -16.94
C ASP A 94 5.71 4.09 -17.18
N PHE A 95 6.45 2.97 -17.22
CA PHE A 95 7.88 2.99 -17.46
C PHE A 95 8.22 3.42 -18.89
N GLU A 96 7.39 3.07 -19.88
CA GLU A 96 7.56 3.54 -21.28
C GLU A 96 7.43 5.08 -21.40
N LEU A 97 6.60 5.70 -20.55
CA LEU A 97 6.40 7.15 -20.52
C LEU A 97 7.51 7.90 -19.76
N LEU A 98 8.33 7.18 -18.99
CA LEU A 98 9.41 7.76 -18.20
C LEU A 98 10.74 7.68 -18.96
N GLN A 99 11.47 8.79 -19.02
CA GLN A 99 12.72 8.90 -19.79
C GLN A 99 13.73 7.77 -19.51
N ASN A 100 13.83 7.32 -18.25
CA ASN A 100 14.73 6.25 -17.83
C ASN A 100 13.99 5.02 -17.29
N GLY A 101 12.71 4.85 -17.66
CA GLY A 101 11.87 3.76 -17.15
C GLY A 101 11.83 3.74 -15.63
N ASP A 102 12.01 2.55 -15.05
CA ASP A 102 12.03 2.36 -13.60
C ASP A 102 13.27 2.94 -12.89
N ARG A 103 14.30 3.36 -13.64
CA ARG A 103 15.46 4.07 -13.09
C ARG A 103 15.24 5.58 -13.01
N THR A 104 14.09 6.08 -13.44
CA THR A 104 13.73 7.51 -13.36
C THR A 104 13.69 7.99 -11.92
N LEU A 105 14.31 9.15 -11.64
CA LEU A 105 14.38 9.75 -10.33
C LEU A 105 13.08 10.48 -9.97
N VAL A 106 12.55 10.19 -8.78
CA VAL A 106 11.40 10.85 -8.15
C VAL A 106 11.94 11.80 -7.08
N GLY A 107 11.48 13.06 -7.00
CA GLY A 107 11.92 14.03 -5.97
C GLY A 107 12.21 15.43 -6.49
N GLU A 108 12.85 16.28 -5.67
CA GLU A 108 12.79 17.76 -5.76
C GLU A 108 13.36 18.43 -7.03
N ARG A 109 13.99 17.70 -7.95
CA ARG A 109 14.26 18.17 -9.34
C ARG A 109 13.97 17.10 -10.40
N GLY A 110 13.17 16.08 -10.06
CA GLY A 110 12.82 14.93 -10.89
C GLY A 110 11.47 15.06 -11.62
N VAL A 111 10.99 13.93 -12.17
CA VAL A 111 9.72 13.87 -12.91
C VAL A 111 8.52 13.94 -11.96
N SER A 112 7.54 14.78 -12.28
CA SER A 112 6.23 14.78 -11.60
C SER A 112 5.42 13.57 -12.06
N LEU A 113 5.15 12.64 -11.14
CA LEU A 113 4.29 11.47 -11.38
C LEU A 113 2.84 11.84 -11.19
N SER A 114 1.94 11.27 -11.99
CA SER A 114 0.49 11.37 -11.75
C SER A 114 0.07 10.63 -10.47
N GLY A 115 -1.12 10.94 -9.94
CA GLY A 115 -1.67 10.21 -8.79
C GLY A 115 -1.78 8.71 -9.03
N GLY A 116 -2.23 8.31 -10.23
CA GLY A 116 -2.34 6.90 -10.62
C GLY A 116 -0.99 6.19 -10.71
N GLN A 117 0.05 6.88 -11.20
CA GLN A 117 1.42 6.33 -11.20
C GLN A 117 1.93 6.10 -9.78
N ARG A 118 1.76 7.09 -8.89
CA ARG A 118 2.15 6.95 -7.48
C ARG A 118 1.41 5.80 -6.80
N ALA A 119 0.12 5.64 -7.07
CA ALA A 119 -0.69 4.54 -6.55
C ALA A 119 -0.18 3.17 -7.01
N ARG A 120 0.11 3.00 -8.32
CA ARG A 120 0.65 1.72 -8.84
C ARG A 120 2.05 1.42 -8.33
N ILE A 121 2.91 2.42 -8.17
CA ILE A 121 4.24 2.25 -7.57
C ILE A 121 4.13 1.83 -6.10
N ASN A 122 3.20 2.41 -5.35
CA ASN A 122 2.95 2.05 -3.95
C ASN A 122 2.32 0.66 -3.81
N LEU A 123 1.42 0.28 -4.71
CA LEU A 123 0.89 -1.09 -4.80
C LEU A 123 2.03 -2.09 -5.08
N ALA A 124 2.87 -1.81 -6.08
CA ALA A 124 4.02 -2.66 -6.39
C ALA A 124 4.99 -2.78 -5.22
N ARG A 125 5.24 -1.69 -4.47
CA ARG A 125 5.98 -1.69 -3.21
C ARG A 125 5.35 -2.65 -2.19
N SER A 126 4.03 -2.54 -2.00
CA SER A 126 3.29 -3.37 -1.06
C SER A 126 3.43 -4.86 -1.41
N VAL A 127 3.29 -5.21 -2.69
CA VAL A 127 3.38 -6.60 -3.19
C VAL A 127 4.82 -7.13 -3.14
N TYR A 128 5.84 -6.31 -3.38
CA TYR A 128 7.25 -6.74 -3.37
C TYR A 128 7.72 -7.19 -1.98
N ARG A 129 7.13 -6.63 -0.92
CA ARG A 129 7.48 -6.92 0.48
C ARG A 129 7.20 -8.35 0.93
N GLU A 130 6.32 -9.08 0.25
CA GLU A 130 5.85 -10.42 0.63
C GLU A 130 5.33 -10.48 2.08
N ALA A 131 4.05 -10.14 2.21
CA ALA A 131 3.31 -10.18 3.46
C ALA A 131 2.24 -11.26 3.45
N ASP A 132 1.77 -11.59 4.66
CA ASP A 132 0.66 -12.53 4.87
C ASP A 132 -0.69 -11.82 4.73
N ILE A 133 -0.73 -10.52 5.02
CA ILE A 133 -1.90 -9.64 4.93
C ILE A 133 -1.55 -8.41 4.09
N TYR A 134 -2.35 -8.12 3.07
CA TYR A 134 -2.26 -6.91 2.26
C TYR A 134 -3.47 -6.03 2.53
N LEU A 135 -3.23 -4.78 2.93
CA LEU A 135 -4.24 -3.76 3.19
C LEU A 135 -4.17 -2.64 2.15
#